data_AF-A0A3D5FPE4-F1
#
_entry.id   AF-A0A3D5FPE4-F1
#
_cell.length_a   1.000
_cell.length_b   1.000
_cell.length_c   1.000
_cell.angle_alpha   90.00
_cell.angle_beta   90.00
_cell.angle_gamma   90.00
#
_symmetry.space_group_name_H-M   'P 1'
#
loop_
_entity.id
_entity.type
_entity.pdbx_description
1 polymer ?
#
loop_
_entity_poly.entity_id
_entity_poly.type
_entity_poly.pdbx_seq_one_letter_code
_entity_poly.pdbx_strand_id
1 'polypeptide(L)' 'MELKTSVLKGTEGGPHLLITGGVHGDEFEPMSAIRRLGRQVNDDDLRGRLTLAPVVNEAAFARGSRTAEDELDLA' A
#
# COMPACT_ATOMS: atom_id res chain seq x y z
N MET A 1 3.95 -5.51 14.92
CA MET A 1 3.74 -5.99 13.54
C MET A 1 4.60 -5.13 12.62
N GLU A 2 5.22 -5.70 11.59
CA GLU A 2 5.94 -4.92 10.56
C GLU A 2 5.02 -4.76 9.36
N LEU A 3 4.77 -3.53 8.93
CA LEU A 3 3.89 -3.21 7.82
C LEU A 3 4.39 -3.86 6.52
N LYS A 4 3.54 -4.66 5.88
CA LYS A 4 3.91 -5.29 4.60
C LYS A 4 3.91 -4.26 3.47
N THR A 5 5.09 -4.02 2.91
CA THR A 5 5.29 -3.16 1.74
C THR A 5 6.01 -3.89 0.62
N SER A 6 5.90 -3.36 -0.60
CA SER A 6 6.73 -3.77 -1.75
C SER A 6 7.44 -2.54 -2.30
N VAL A 7 8.71 -2.71 -2.68
CA VAL A 7 9.54 -1.61 -3.20
C VAL A 7 10.06 -2.01 -4.57
N LEU A 8 9.67 -1.25 -5.58
CA LEU A 8 10.15 -1.36 -6.95
C LEU A 8 11.17 -0.24 -7.19
N LYS A 9 12.30 -0.58 -7.81
CA LYS A 9 13.41 0.35 -8.05
C LYS A 9 13.69 0.39 -9.54
N GLY A 10 13.53 1.58 -10.10
CA GLY A 10 13.86 1.85 -11.49
C GLY A 10 15.36 1.77 -11.76
N THR A 11 15.71 1.65 -13.03
CA THR A 11 17.10 1.61 -13.51
C THR A 11 17.73 3.00 -13.57
N GLU A 12 16.91 4.04 -13.70
CA GLU A 12 17.34 5.45 -13.70
C GLU A 12 16.91 6.18 -12.42
N GLY A 13 17.67 7.20 -12.04
CA GLY A 13 17.31 8.10 -10.93
C GLY A 13 16.01 8.86 -11.21
N GLY A 14 15.24 9.13 -10.17
CA GLY A 14 13.94 9.79 -10.28
C GLY A 14 13.26 9.98 -8.93
N PRO A 15 12.03 10.52 -8.91
CA PRO A 15 11.29 10.75 -7.68
C PRO A 15 10.95 9.42 -6.99
N HIS A 16 10.64 9.51 -5.70
CA HIS A 16 10.09 8.39 -4.94
C HIS A 16 8.59 8.61 -4.72
N LEU A 17 7.76 7.72 -5.28
CA LEU A 17 6.33 7.69 -5.06
C LEU A 17 5.97 6.64 -4.00
N LEU A 18 5.14 7.01 -3.03
CA LEU A 18 4.47 6.10 -2.11
C LEU A 18 2.99 6.03 -2.46
N ILE A 19 2.45 4.82 -2.61
CA ILE A 19 1.02 4.58 -2.77
C ILE A 19 0.53 3.72 -1.59
N THR A 20 -0.45 4.23 -0.87
CA THR A 20 -1.06 3.58 0.29
C THR A 20 -2.53 3.25 0.03
N GLY A 21 -3.02 2.22 0.69
CA GLY A 21 -4.42 1.83 0.74
C GLY A 21 -4.72 1.08 2.03
N GLY A 22 -6.00 0.88 2.34
CA GLY A 22 -6.41 0.19 3.55
C GLY A 22 -6.01 0.93 4.83
N VAL A 23 -6.18 2.26 4.84
CA VAL A 23 -6.11 3.06 6.08
C VAL A 23 -7.31 2.70 6.97
N HIS A 24 -8.49 2.60 6.35
CA HIS A 24 -9.63 1.88 6.90
C HIS A 24 -9.61 0.43 6.43
N GLY A 25 -9.99 -0.49 7.32
CA GLY A 25 -9.94 -1.93 7.06
C GLY A 25 -11.05 -2.47 6.16
N ASP A 26 -12.09 -1.67 5.91
CA ASP A 26 -13.28 -2.00 5.12
C ASP A 26 -13.27 -1.39 3.70
N GLU A 27 -12.17 -0.73 3.29
CA GLU A 27 -11.99 -0.13 1.96
C GLU A 27 -11.10 -1.02 1.06
N PHE A 28 -11.69 -2.08 0.47
CA PHE A 28 -10.93 -3.15 -0.18
C PHE A 28 -10.39 -2.81 -1.58
N GLU A 29 -11.08 -1.97 -2.33
CA GLU A 29 -10.77 -1.58 -3.70
C GLU A 29 -9.34 -1.02 -3.86
N PRO A 30 -8.89 -0.02 -3.06
CA PRO A 30 -7.53 0.48 -3.17
C PRO A 30 -6.48 -0.59 -2.85
N MET A 31 -6.73 -1.47 -1.87
CA MET A 31 -5.82 -2.57 -1.52
C MET A 31 -5.61 -3.51 -2.72
N SER A 32 -6.70 -3.86 -3.41
CA SER A 32 -6.67 -4.69 -4.62
C SER A 32 -5.98 -3.99 -5.79
N ALA A 33 -6.27 -2.69 -6.01
CA ALA A 33 -5.65 -1.89 -7.05
C ALA A 33 -4.13 -1.80 -6.89
N ILE A 34 -3.64 -1.53 -5.67
CA ILE A 34 -2.21 -1.44 -5.36
C ILE A 34 -1.50 -2.76 -5.62
N ARG A 35 -2.10 -3.88 -5.19
CA ARG A 35 -1.53 -5.22 -5.44
C ARG A 35 -1.48 -5.54 -6.93
N ARG A 36 -2.48 -5.12 -7.72
CA ARG A 36 -2.51 -5.30 -9.18
C ARG A 36 -1.43 -4.44 -9.85
N LEU A 37 -1.31 -3.17 -9.44
CA LEU A 37 -0.30 -2.26 -9.95
C LEU A 37 1.11 -2.83 -9.77
N GLY A 38 1.44 -3.34 -8.58
CA GLY A 38 2.75 -3.93 -8.31
C GLY A 38 3.10 -5.15 -9.17
N ARG A 39 2.10 -5.81 -9.80
CA ARG A 39 2.33 -6.90 -10.77
C ARG A 39 2.41 -6.43 -12.23
N GLN A 40 1.98 -5.20 -12.49
CA GLN A 40 1.93 -4.63 -13.84
C GLN A 40 3.10 -3.70 -14.14
N VAL A 41 3.69 -3.08 -13.10
CA VAL A 41 4.88 -2.25 -13.24
C VAL A 41 6.08 -3.14 -13.51
N ASN A 42 6.79 -2.85 -14.60
CA ASN A 42 8.09 -3.40 -14.91
C ASN A 42 9.18 -2.45 -14.39
N ASP A 43 10.17 -2.97 -13.68
CA ASP A 43 11.25 -2.19 -13.09
C ASP A 43 12.11 -1.49 -14.16
N ASP A 44 12.25 -2.10 -15.35
CA ASP A 44 13.02 -1.53 -16.46
C ASP A 44 12.39 -0.26 -17.05
N ASP A 45 11.07 -0.10 -16.91
CA ASP A 45 10.31 1.06 -17.40
C ASP A 45 10.18 2.16 -16.34
N LEU A 46 10.63 1.90 -15.10
CA LEU A 46 10.50 2.81 -13.97
C LEU A 46 11.70 3.77 -13.87
N ARG A 47 11.44 5.06 -13.64
CA ARG A 47 12.45 6.07 -13.25
C ARG A 47 12.23 6.49 -11.80
N GLY A 48 13.19 6.21 -10.93
CA GLY A 48 13.09 6.46 -9.49
C GLY A 48 12.64 5.24 -8.69
N ARG A 49 11.78 5.46 -7.70
CA ARG A 49 11.36 4.41 -6.75
C ARG A 49 9.85 4.43 -6.55
N LEU A 50 9.24 3.26 -6.43
CA LEU A 50 7.84 3.09 -6.08
C LEU A 50 7.71 2.19 -4.85
N THR A 51 7.13 2.73 -3.77
CA THR A 51 6.75 1.94 -2.59
C THR A 51 5.24 1.76 -2.57
N LEU A 52 4.82 0.51 -2.39
CA LEU A 52 3.42 0.10 -2.36
C LEU A 52 3.09 -0.45 -0.97
N ALA A 53 2.11 0.14 -0.29
CA ALA A 53 1.59 -0.30 1.00
C ALA A 53 0.08 -0.57 0.87
N PRO A 54 -0.32 -1.79 0.48
CA PRO A 54 -1.73 -2.07 0.14
C PRO A 54 -2.65 -2.13 1.36
N VAL A 55 -2.14 -2.36 2.57
CA VAL A 55 -2.93 -2.43 3.81
C VAL A 55 -2.16 -1.70 4.90
N VAL A 56 -2.49 -0.44 5.17
CA VAL A 56 -1.83 0.38 6.19
C VAL A 56 -2.26 -0.05 7.60
N ASN A 57 -3.57 -0.19 7.83
CA ASN A 57 -4.11 -0.60 9.12
C ASN A 57 -4.44 -2.11 9.09
N GLU A 58 -3.41 -2.94 9.30
CA GLU A 58 -3.55 -4.40 9.27
C GLU A 58 -4.55 -4.90 10.34
N ALA A 59 -4.65 -4.23 11.49
CA ALA A 59 -5.59 -4.57 12.54
C ALA A 59 -7.04 -4.26 12.16
N ALA A 60 -7.32 -3.09 11.59
CA ALA A 60 -8.65 -2.76 11.08
C ALA A 60 -9.04 -3.67 9.90
N PHE A 61 -8.10 -3.97 9.00
CA PHE A 61 -8.33 -4.89 7.88
C PHE A 61 -8.68 -6.31 8.35
N ALA A 62 -7.97 -6.83 9.35
CA ALA A 62 -8.29 -8.14 9.94
C ALA A 62 -9.71 -8.22 10.52
N ARG A 63 -10.27 -7.06 10.91
CA ARG A 63 -11.65 -6.92 11.40
C ARG A 63 -12.67 -6.61 10.30
N GLY A 64 -12.24 -6.24 9.09
CA GLY A 64 -13.11 -5.72 8.04
C GLY A 64 -13.91 -4.50 8.49
N SER A 65 -13.26 -3.59 9.23
CA SER A 65 -13.89 -2.43 9.87
C SER A 65 -13.10 -1.16 9.61
N ARG A 66 -13.74 0.01 9.76
CA ARG A 66 -13.10 1.32 9.65
C ARG A 66 -11.89 1.48 10.59
N THR A 67 -12.05 1.05 11.85
CA THR A 67 -11.06 1.25 12.93
C THR A 67 -10.52 -0.08 13.47
N ALA A 68 -9.47 -0.02 14.29
CA ALA A 68 -8.95 -1.18 15.03
C ALA A 68 -9.70 -1.35 16.37
N GLU A 69 -9.18 -2.20 17.27
CA GLU A 69 -9.81 -2.49 18.57
C GLU A 69 -9.86 -1.27 19.51
N ASP A 70 -8.98 -0.29 19.30
CA ASP A 70 -8.94 0.97 20.06
C ASP A 70 -10.01 1.97 19.64
N GLU A 71 -10.79 1.66 18.60
CA GLU A 71 -11.84 2.49 18.01
C GLU A 71 -11.35 3.86 17.48
N LEU A 72 -10.03 4.06 17.40
CA LEU A 72 -9.45 5.27 16.86
C LEU A 72 -9.45 5.23 15.33
N ASP A 73 -9.83 6.37 14.75
CA ASP A 73 -9.75 6.59 13.32
C ASP A 73 -8.31 6.94 12.94
N LEU A 74 -7.73 6.18 12.01
CA LEU A 74 -6.34 6.38 11.59
C LEU A 74 -6.20 7.53 10.58
N ALA A 75 -7.27 7.91 9.89
CA ALA A 75 -7.27 8.93 8.85
C ALA A 75 -7.28 10.37 9.41
#